data_AF-A0A1S5VFU3-F1
#
_entry.id   AF-A0A1S5VFU3-F1
#
_cell.length_a   1.000
_cell.length_b   1.000
_cell.length_c   1.000
_cell.angle_alpha   90.00
_cell.angle_beta   90.00
_cell.angle_gamma   90.00
#
_symmetry.space_group_name_H-M   'P 1'
#
loop_
_entity.id
_entity.type
_entity.pdbx_description
1 polymer ?
#
loop_
_entity_poly.entity_id
_entity_poly.type
_entity_poly.pdbx_seq_one_letter_code
_entity_poly.pdbx_strand_id
1 'polypeptide(L)'
;MLCRQRLHQAVNNTFDYSVSVFPTFYPFTITSFPGFLIFSSYQQLTVILACMYWVSCDALFLQITTHICLQFTMQAHYLDDVIANANTYGNGADLKHQLRDIVKKHNELFAFCYEVQMFFNPVIFLTILSNGINLCCCLYQMDQQLVTHEWAEITKNMFHLCSLIIQTLVFCGYAENMTQSSIQMGYSAYHSQWIELNKETKLMLLLIIMRTTKQYNFTVYGMLSLNLNRVTMVCILNFSDYFEQRPV
;
A
#
# COMPACT_ATOMS: atom_id res chain seq x y z
N MET A 1 59.92 4.23 -17.75
CA MET A 1 59.42 2.88 -18.14
C MET A 1 58.43 2.29 -17.14
N LEU A 2 58.61 2.45 -15.82
CA LEU A 2 57.70 1.90 -14.78
C LEU A 2 56.26 2.46 -14.78
N CYS A 3 56.04 3.71 -15.24
CA CYS A 3 54.71 4.31 -15.30
C CYS A 3 53.83 3.72 -16.42
N ARG A 4 54.45 3.24 -17.52
CA ARG A 4 53.75 2.59 -18.64
C ARG A 4 53.31 1.17 -18.28
N GLN A 5 54.05 0.48 -17.40
CA GLN A 5 53.68 -0.82 -16.87
C GLN A 5 52.51 -0.75 -15.87
N ARG A 6 52.43 0.28 -15.04
CA ARG A 6 51.28 0.47 -14.12
C ARG A 6 49.99 0.83 -14.86
N LEU A 7 50.05 1.61 -15.94
CA LEU A 7 48.89 1.87 -16.80
C LEU A 7 48.45 0.60 -17.56
N HIS A 8 49.39 -0.23 -18.03
CA HIS A 8 49.05 -1.54 -18.59
C HIS A 8 48.45 -2.50 -17.55
N GLN A 9 48.90 -2.47 -16.29
CA GLN A 9 48.30 -3.26 -15.20
C GLN A 9 46.91 -2.75 -14.79
N ALA A 10 46.65 -1.44 -14.82
CA ALA A 10 45.33 -0.88 -14.58
C ALA A 10 44.32 -1.21 -15.70
N VAL A 11 44.81 -1.39 -16.94
CA VAL A 11 44.01 -1.87 -18.09
C VAL A 11 43.92 -3.41 -18.12
N ASN A 12 44.78 -4.11 -17.38
CA ASN A 12 44.80 -5.57 -17.26
C ASN A 12 44.03 -6.08 -16.03
N ASN A 13 43.11 -5.27 -15.49
CA ASN A 13 41.96 -5.82 -14.78
C ASN A 13 41.13 -6.53 -15.85
N THR A 14 41.43 -7.80 -16.10
CA THR A 14 40.45 -8.74 -16.63
C THR A 14 39.17 -8.49 -15.87
N PHE A 15 38.17 -7.89 -16.53
CA PHE A 15 36.82 -7.81 -15.99
C PHE A 15 36.49 -9.21 -15.52
N ASP A 16 36.30 -9.38 -14.22
CA ASP A 16 36.00 -10.69 -13.67
C ASP A 16 34.57 -11.02 -14.09
N TYR A 17 34.45 -11.71 -15.22
CA TYR A 17 33.17 -12.12 -15.82
C TYR A 17 32.39 -13.09 -14.91
N SER A 18 32.97 -13.49 -13.77
CA SER A 18 32.28 -14.24 -12.71
C SER A 18 31.44 -13.34 -11.79
N VAL A 19 31.67 -12.02 -11.78
CA VAL A 19 30.92 -11.07 -10.94
C VAL A 19 29.68 -10.59 -11.68
N SER A 20 28.60 -11.32 -11.49
CA SER A 20 27.25 -10.93 -11.90
C SER A 20 26.73 -9.77 -11.04
N VAL A 21 25.88 -8.91 -11.62
CA VAL A 21 25.20 -7.79 -10.91
C VAL A 21 24.40 -8.26 -9.70
N PHE A 22 23.92 -9.50 -9.71
CA PHE A 22 23.30 -10.14 -8.55
C PHE A 22 23.97 -11.50 -8.27
N PRO A 23 24.36 -11.79 -7.02
CA PRO A 23 25.07 -13.03 -6.68
C PRO A 23 24.15 -14.23 -6.92
N THR A 24 24.30 -14.86 -8.09
CA THR A 24 23.50 -16.00 -8.52
C THR A 24 24.45 -17.09 -9.00
N PHE A 25 24.27 -18.30 -8.46
CA PHE A 25 25.12 -19.44 -8.79
C PHE A 25 24.65 -20.07 -10.10
N TYR A 26 25.56 -20.18 -11.07
CA TYR A 26 25.28 -20.84 -12.36
C TYR A 26 26.22 -22.04 -12.56
N PRO A 27 25.70 -23.17 -13.09
CA PRO A 27 26.50 -24.38 -13.31
C PRO A 27 27.44 -24.30 -14.53
N PHE A 28 27.50 -23.16 -15.22
CA PHE A 28 28.34 -22.94 -16.41
C PHE A 28 29.23 -21.70 -16.26
N THR A 29 30.42 -21.74 -16.83
CA THR A 29 31.37 -20.62 -16.82
C THR A 29 31.17 -19.72 -18.03
N ILE A 30 30.99 -18.42 -17.79
CA ILE A 30 30.88 -17.41 -18.85
C ILE A 30 32.30 -17.00 -19.26
N THR A 31 32.78 -17.52 -20.39
CA THR A 31 34.17 -17.34 -20.84
C THR A 31 34.33 -16.27 -21.92
N SER A 32 33.24 -15.73 -22.47
CA SER A 32 33.27 -14.76 -23.59
C SER A 32 32.54 -13.45 -23.27
N PHE A 33 33.09 -12.33 -23.75
CA PHE A 33 32.54 -10.98 -23.54
C PHE A 33 31.12 -10.80 -24.11
N PRO A 34 30.79 -11.25 -25.34
CA PRO A 34 29.41 -11.16 -25.85
C PRO A 34 28.42 -12.02 -25.04
N GLY A 35 28.88 -13.19 -24.55
CA GLY A 35 28.07 -14.04 -23.68
C GLY A 35 27.74 -13.36 -22.35
N PHE A 36 28.70 -12.69 -21.73
CA PHE A 36 28.49 -11.90 -20.52
C PHE A 36 27.47 -10.78 -20.73
N LEU A 37 27.52 -10.05 -21.85
CA LEU A 37 26.57 -8.98 -22.14
C LEU A 37 25.13 -9.49 -22.34
N ILE A 38 24.96 -10.57 -23.10
CA ILE A 38 23.64 -11.21 -23.30
C ILE A 38 23.10 -11.69 -21.96
N PHE A 39 23.95 -12.31 -21.16
CA PHE A 39 23.56 -12.84 -19.87
C PHE A 39 23.17 -11.75 -18.87
N SER A 40 24.00 -10.71 -18.73
CA SER A 40 23.75 -9.58 -17.85
C SER A 40 22.50 -8.80 -18.26
N SER A 41 22.28 -8.60 -19.57
CA SER A 41 21.05 -7.97 -20.06
C SER A 41 19.79 -8.80 -19.81
N TYR A 42 19.88 -10.12 -19.96
CA TYR A 42 18.78 -11.04 -19.61
C TYR A 42 18.46 -11.00 -18.10
N GLN A 43 19.49 -11.03 -17.25
CA GLN A 43 19.35 -10.93 -15.80
C GLN A 43 18.68 -9.61 -15.40
N GLN A 44 19.15 -8.49 -15.97
CA GLN A 44 18.58 -7.17 -15.71
C GLN A 44 17.12 -7.08 -16.17
N LEU A 45 16.81 -7.62 -17.35
CA LEU A 45 15.43 -7.67 -17.85
C LEU A 45 14.52 -8.47 -16.91
N THR A 46 14.99 -9.61 -16.41
CA THR A 46 14.22 -10.46 -15.49
C THR A 46 13.91 -9.73 -14.18
N VAL A 47 14.89 -9.03 -13.60
CA VAL A 47 14.69 -8.22 -12.39
C VAL A 47 13.71 -7.09 -12.65
N ILE A 48 13.87 -6.37 -13.76
CA ILE A 48 12.96 -5.29 -14.15
C ILE A 48 11.52 -5.80 -14.30
N LEU A 49 11.31 -6.95 -14.94
CA LEU A 49 9.99 -7.56 -15.08
C LEU A 49 9.39 -7.98 -13.73
N ALA A 50 10.20 -8.55 -12.82
CA ALA A 50 9.77 -8.91 -11.47
C ALA A 50 9.36 -7.66 -10.66
N CYS A 51 10.15 -6.58 -10.72
CA CYS A 51 9.81 -5.31 -10.10
C CYS A 51 8.52 -4.70 -10.67
N MET A 52 8.35 -4.74 -12.00
CA MET A 52 7.11 -4.28 -12.63
C MET A 52 5.89 -5.07 -12.17
N TYR A 53 6.01 -6.40 -12.07
CA TYR A 53 4.93 -7.24 -11.55
C TYR A 53 4.57 -6.85 -10.11
N TRP A 54 5.57 -6.69 -9.26
CA TRP A 54 5.38 -6.28 -7.86
C TRP A 54 4.66 -4.92 -7.77
N VAL A 55 5.19 -3.90 -8.45
CA VAL A 55 4.59 -2.55 -8.47
C VAL A 55 3.18 -2.56 -9.04
N SER A 56 2.90 -3.44 -10.01
CA SER A 56 1.56 -3.59 -10.57
C SER A 56 0.57 -4.16 -9.56
N CYS A 57 0.97 -5.18 -8.78
CA CYS A 57 0.13 -5.71 -7.70
C CYS A 57 -0.20 -4.64 -6.65
N ASP A 58 0.80 -3.85 -6.25
CA ASP A 58 0.61 -2.74 -5.33
C ASP A 58 -0.36 -1.70 -5.93
N ALA A 59 -0.10 -1.26 -7.16
CA ALA A 59 -0.94 -0.28 -7.86
C ALA A 59 -2.39 -0.75 -8.01
N LEU A 60 -2.62 -2.04 -8.29
CA LEU A 60 -3.97 -2.62 -8.37
C LEU A 60 -4.71 -2.51 -7.04
N PHE A 61 -4.05 -2.81 -5.92
CA PHE A 61 -4.65 -2.65 -4.59
C PHE A 61 -5.05 -1.19 -4.33
N LEU A 62 -4.14 -0.25 -4.59
CA LEU A 62 -4.40 1.18 -4.42
C LEU A 62 -5.57 1.65 -5.29
N GLN A 63 -5.61 1.24 -6.56
CA GLN A 63 -6.67 1.62 -7.50
C GLN A 63 -8.03 1.10 -7.05
N ILE A 64 -8.14 -0.19 -6.71
CA ILE A 64 -9.40 -0.79 -6.27
C ILE A 64 -9.90 -0.09 -5.01
N THR A 65 -9.02 0.08 -4.02
CA THR A 65 -9.36 0.75 -2.76
C THR A 65 -9.84 2.17 -3.00
N THR A 66 -9.15 2.93 -3.85
CA THR A 66 -9.53 4.31 -4.21
C THR A 66 -10.89 4.36 -4.92
N HIS A 67 -11.14 3.45 -5.86
CA HIS A 67 -12.41 3.37 -6.56
C HIS A 67 -13.57 3.04 -5.61
N ILE A 68 -13.36 2.17 -4.62
CA ILE A 68 -14.34 1.88 -3.58
C ILE A 68 -14.64 3.12 -2.73
N CYS A 69 -13.59 3.80 -2.24
CA CYS A 69 -13.75 5.03 -1.47
C CYS A 69 -14.55 6.09 -2.27
N LEU A 70 -14.25 6.23 -3.56
CA LEU A 70 -14.95 7.15 -4.44
C LEU A 70 -16.43 6.77 -4.60
N GLN A 71 -16.75 5.49 -4.75
CA GLN A 71 -18.13 5.02 -4.83
C GLN A 71 -18.92 5.32 -3.55
N PHE A 72 -18.32 5.14 -2.38
CA PHE A 72 -18.95 5.53 -1.12
C PHE A 72 -19.20 7.04 -1.03
N THR A 73 -18.21 7.86 -1.38
CA THR A 73 -18.35 9.32 -1.44
C THR A 73 -19.45 9.75 -2.41
N MET A 74 -19.53 9.12 -3.58
CA MET A 74 -20.59 9.38 -4.56
C MET A 74 -21.97 9.02 -4.00
N GLN A 75 -22.12 7.89 -3.31
CA GLN A 75 -23.38 7.52 -2.66
C GLN A 75 -23.78 8.49 -1.55
N ALA A 76 -22.81 8.98 -0.77
CA ALA A 76 -23.06 9.99 0.26
C ALA A 76 -23.56 11.31 -0.34
N HIS A 77 -22.91 11.82 -1.40
CA HIS A 77 -23.39 13.02 -2.10
C HIS A 77 -24.74 12.83 -2.77
N TYR A 78 -24.99 11.67 -3.37
CA TYR A 78 -26.28 11.36 -3.98
C TYR A 78 -27.39 11.30 -2.93
N LEU A 79 -27.12 10.74 -1.73
CA LEU A 79 -28.05 10.78 -0.61
C LEU A 79 -28.39 12.21 -0.19
N ASP A 80 -27.38 13.07 -0.06
CA ASP A 80 -27.58 14.47 0.32
C ASP A 80 -28.44 15.23 -0.72
N ASP A 81 -28.21 14.99 -2.01
CA ASP A 81 -29.00 15.58 -3.10
C ASP A 81 -30.46 15.07 -3.13
N VAL A 82 -30.67 13.76 -2.92
CA VAL A 82 -32.01 13.17 -2.81
C VAL A 82 -32.77 13.75 -1.63
N ILE A 83 -32.10 13.97 -0.49
CA ILE A 83 -32.73 14.56 0.70
C ILE A 83 -33.03 16.04 0.50
N ALA A 84 -32.12 16.82 -0.09
CA ALA A 84 -32.33 18.24 -0.37
C ALA A 84 -33.54 18.47 -1.30
N ASN A 85 -33.74 17.57 -2.27
CA ASN A 85 -34.86 17.65 -3.21
C ASN A 85 -36.13 16.91 -2.75
N ALA A 86 -36.12 16.29 -1.56
CA ALA A 86 -37.22 15.45 -1.08
C ALA A 86 -38.57 16.19 -0.97
N ASN A 87 -38.54 17.50 -0.72
CA ASN A 87 -39.75 18.34 -0.67
C ASN A 87 -40.25 18.78 -2.05
N THR A 88 -39.39 18.70 -3.08
CA THR A 88 -39.67 19.09 -4.47
C THR A 88 -40.20 17.93 -5.30
N TYR A 89 -39.78 16.69 -4.97
CA TYR A 89 -40.31 15.47 -5.58
C TYR A 89 -41.76 15.24 -5.09
N GLY A 90 -42.73 15.64 -5.92
CA GLY A 90 -44.17 15.61 -5.62
C GLY A 90 -44.79 14.21 -5.42
N ASN A 91 -44.00 13.14 -5.26
CA ASN A 91 -44.49 11.79 -5.03
C ASN A 91 -43.58 11.02 -4.06
N GLY A 92 -44.04 10.79 -2.82
CA GLY A 92 -43.26 10.08 -1.79
C GLY A 92 -42.87 8.64 -2.15
N ALA A 93 -43.55 8.04 -3.14
CA ALA A 93 -43.20 6.74 -3.70
C ALA A 93 -41.86 6.75 -4.47
N ASP A 94 -41.53 7.85 -5.15
CA ASP A 94 -40.29 7.99 -5.92
C ASP A 94 -39.08 8.17 -4.99
N LEU A 95 -39.22 9.03 -3.97
CA LEU A 95 -38.23 9.21 -2.90
C LEU A 95 -37.91 7.88 -2.19
N LYS A 96 -38.93 7.08 -1.89
CA LYS A 96 -38.77 5.76 -1.28
C LYS A 96 -38.00 4.79 -2.18
N HIS A 97 -38.25 4.83 -3.49
CA HIS A 97 -37.52 4.03 -4.46
C HIS A 97 -36.03 4.42 -4.49
N GLN A 98 -35.73 5.72 -4.58
CA GLN A 98 -34.36 6.23 -4.60
C GLN A 98 -33.59 5.88 -3.33
N LEU A 99 -34.20 6.05 -2.15
CA LEU A 99 -33.59 5.65 -0.87
C LEU A 99 -33.33 4.14 -0.78
N ARG A 100 -34.25 3.32 -1.31
CA ARG A 100 -34.06 1.88 -1.39
C ARG A 100 -32.87 1.51 -2.28
N ASP A 101 -32.73 2.18 -3.42
CA ASP A 101 -31.62 1.96 -4.34
C ASP A 101 -30.27 2.33 -3.73
N ILE A 102 -30.21 3.45 -2.98
CA ILE A 102 -29.03 3.86 -2.21
C ILE A 102 -28.63 2.77 -1.21
N VAL A 103 -29.59 2.27 -0.42
CA VAL A 103 -29.32 1.20 0.56
C VAL A 103 -28.85 -0.07 -0.12
N LYS A 104 -29.46 -0.44 -1.25
CA LYS A 104 -29.06 -1.63 -2.00
C LYS A 104 -27.63 -1.50 -2.48
N LYS A 105 -27.29 -0.37 -3.11
CA LYS A 105 -25.95 -0.09 -3.64
C LYS A 105 -24.90 0.00 -2.54
N HIS A 106 -25.24 0.58 -1.38
CA HIS A 106 -24.34 0.58 -0.23
C HIS A 106 -24.05 -0.84 0.30
N ASN A 107 -25.06 -1.70 0.40
CA ASN A 107 -24.83 -3.09 0.83
C ASN A 107 -24.01 -3.88 -0.21
N GLU A 108 -24.21 -3.63 -1.50
CA GLU A 108 -23.38 -4.22 -2.57
C GLU A 108 -21.92 -3.76 -2.47
N LEU A 109 -21.67 -2.46 -2.26
CA LEU A 109 -20.32 -1.92 -2.04
C LEU A 109 -19.68 -2.51 -0.78
N PHE A 110 -20.46 -2.64 0.30
CA PHE A 110 -19.97 -3.22 1.55
C PHE A 110 -19.59 -4.70 1.38
N ALA A 111 -20.38 -5.48 0.63
CA ALA A 111 -20.03 -6.85 0.28
C ALA A 111 -18.77 -6.90 -0.59
N PHE A 112 -18.63 -5.99 -1.55
CA PHE A 112 -17.44 -5.88 -2.39
C PHE A 112 -16.17 -5.57 -1.59
N CYS A 113 -16.23 -4.72 -0.56
CA CYS A 113 -15.11 -4.50 0.35
C CYS A 113 -14.62 -5.80 1.01
N TYR A 114 -15.53 -6.70 1.36
CA TYR A 114 -15.18 -7.99 1.96
C TYR A 114 -14.50 -8.92 0.96
N GLU A 115 -14.99 -8.98 -0.28
CA GLU A 115 -14.36 -9.75 -1.37
C GLU A 115 -12.94 -9.25 -1.66
N VAL A 116 -12.77 -7.92 -1.73
CA VAL A 116 -11.45 -7.29 -1.94
C VAL A 116 -10.51 -7.60 -0.78
N GLN A 117 -10.99 -7.53 0.46
CA GLN A 117 -10.20 -7.90 1.63
C GLN A 117 -9.76 -9.37 1.57
N MET A 118 -10.67 -10.28 1.24
CA MET A 118 -10.37 -11.70 1.14
C MET A 118 -9.32 -11.98 0.06
N PHE A 119 -9.43 -11.31 -1.08
CA PHE A 119 -8.49 -11.45 -2.19
C PHE A 119 -7.09 -10.90 -1.85
N PHE A 120 -7.01 -9.71 -1.25
CA PHE A 120 -5.72 -9.06 -0.97
C PHE A 120 -5.09 -9.44 0.37
N ASN A 121 -5.82 -10.10 1.28
CA ASN A 121 -5.30 -10.58 2.56
C ASN A 121 -3.96 -11.34 2.47
N PRO A 122 -3.82 -12.40 1.64
CA PRO A 122 -2.55 -13.12 1.52
C PRO A 122 -1.43 -12.23 0.97
N VAL A 123 -1.74 -11.38 -0.02
CA VAL A 123 -0.76 -10.49 -0.65
C VAL A 123 -0.23 -9.48 0.37
N ILE A 124 -1.12 -8.78 1.07
CA ILE A 124 -0.76 -7.77 2.07
C ILE A 124 0.01 -8.41 3.24
N PHE A 125 -0.38 -9.61 3.67
CA PHE A 125 0.34 -10.33 4.70
C PHE A 125 1.79 -10.62 4.30
N LEU A 126 2.00 -11.15 3.09
CA LEU A 126 3.33 -11.42 2.54
C LEU A 126 4.14 -10.14 2.36
N THR A 127 3.49 -9.04 1.92
CA THR A 127 4.15 -7.73 1.80
C THR A 127 4.64 -7.22 3.15
N ILE A 128 3.80 -7.26 4.20
CA ILE A 128 4.19 -6.81 5.54
C ILE A 128 5.32 -7.67 6.11
N LEU A 129 5.23 -8.99 5.95
CA LEU A 129 6.28 -9.92 6.39
C LEU A 129 7.60 -9.63 5.66
N SER A 130 7.54 -9.47 4.34
CA SER A 130 8.70 -9.17 3.50
C SER A 130 9.31 -7.81 3.87
N ASN A 131 8.49 -6.79 4.09
CA ASN A 131 8.95 -5.47 4.52
C ASN A 131 9.61 -5.52 5.91
N GLY A 132 9.06 -6.32 6.83
CA GLY A 132 9.66 -6.54 8.15
C GLY A 132 11.04 -7.18 8.07
N ILE A 133 11.19 -8.24 7.27
CA ILE A 133 12.49 -8.91 7.05
C ILE A 133 13.49 -7.93 6.42
N ASN A 134 13.09 -7.21 5.36
CA ASN A 134 13.96 -6.22 4.71
C ASN A 134 14.38 -5.12 5.68
N LEU A 135 13.48 -4.62 6.53
CA LEU A 135 13.81 -3.64 7.56
C LEU A 135 14.90 -4.14 8.50
N CYS A 136 14.78 -5.37 9.02
CA CYS A 136 15.81 -5.98 9.88
C CYS A 136 17.14 -6.13 9.15
N CYS A 137 17.13 -6.62 7.90
CA CYS A 137 18.35 -6.77 7.10
C CYS A 137 19.03 -5.43 6.82
N CYS A 138 18.28 -4.38 6.51
CA CYS A 138 18.82 -3.05 6.27
C CYS A 138 19.45 -2.44 7.52
N LEU A 139 18.80 -2.58 8.68
CA LEU A 139 19.36 -2.10 9.95
C LEU A 139 20.68 -2.81 10.27
N TYR A 140 20.73 -4.13 10.07
CA TYR A 140 21.97 -4.90 10.26
C TYR A 140 23.08 -4.48 9.29
N GLN A 141 22.77 -4.31 8.01
CA GLN A 141 23.76 -3.86 7.02
C GLN A 141 24.26 -2.44 7.32
N MET A 142 23.37 -1.53 7.72
CA MET A 142 23.75 -0.17 8.11
C MET A 142 24.68 -0.19 9.32
N ASP A 143 24.47 -1.07 10.30
CA ASP A 143 25.37 -1.20 11.45
C ASP A 143 26.79 -1.60 11.03
N GLN A 144 26.91 -2.63 10.18
CA GLN A 144 28.21 -3.07 9.66
C GLN A 144 28.90 -1.98 8.83
N GLN A 145 28.15 -1.33 7.94
CA GLN A 145 28.68 -0.29 7.04
C GLN A 145 29.13 0.96 7.80
N LEU A 146 28.51 1.25 8.95
CA LEU A 146 28.92 2.34 9.81
C LEU A 146 30.29 2.06 10.45
N VAL A 147 30.55 0.81 10.83
CA VAL A 147 31.86 0.38 11.37
C VAL A 147 32.94 0.42 10.28
N THR A 148 32.62 0.06 9.04
CA THR A 148 33.57 0.10 7.91
C THR A 148 33.71 1.48 7.26
N HIS A 149 32.96 2.49 7.71
CA HIS A 149 32.94 3.86 7.16
C HIS A 149 32.57 3.94 5.66
N GLU A 150 31.70 3.05 5.19
CA GLU A 150 31.24 3.01 3.79
C GLU A 150 30.03 3.93 3.56
N TRP A 151 30.25 5.25 3.61
CA TRP A 151 29.18 6.27 3.54
C TRP A 151 28.25 6.17 2.32
N ALA A 152 28.75 5.70 1.18
CA ALA A 152 27.96 5.53 -0.04
C ALA A 152 26.89 4.44 0.11
N GLU A 153 27.26 3.28 0.67
CA GLU A 153 26.31 2.17 0.88
C GLU A 153 25.34 2.47 2.02
N ILE A 154 25.78 3.20 3.07
CA ILE A 154 24.89 3.68 4.13
C ILE A 154 23.77 4.56 3.53
N THR A 155 24.13 5.50 2.65
CA THR A 155 23.16 6.40 2.04
C THR A 155 22.13 5.64 1.19
N LYS A 156 22.58 4.64 0.45
CA LYS A 156 21.73 3.76 -0.36
C LYS A 156 20.78 2.93 0.52
N ASN A 157 21.29 2.33 1.59
CA ASN A 157 20.48 1.56 2.54
C ASN A 157 19.46 2.43 3.27
N MET A 158 19.84 3.67 3.63
CA MET A 158 18.91 4.62 4.22
C MET A 158 17.78 5.02 3.26
N PHE A 159 18.10 5.26 1.98
CA PHE A 159 17.07 5.54 0.97
C PHE A 159 16.12 4.35 0.77
N HIS A 160 16.67 3.14 0.76
CA HIS A 160 15.86 1.92 0.67
C HIS A 160 14.95 1.77 1.90
N LEU A 161 15.46 1.97 3.11
CA LEU A 161 14.65 1.94 4.34
C LEU A 161 13.50 2.95 4.30
N CYS A 162 13.79 4.19 3.91
CA CYS A 162 12.76 5.23 3.74
C CYS A 162 11.69 4.80 2.73
N SER A 163 12.07 4.17 1.62
CA SER A 163 11.10 3.69 0.61
C SER A 163 10.16 2.61 1.16
N LEU A 164 10.67 1.65 1.95
CA LEU A 164 9.86 0.59 2.58
C LEU A 164 8.86 1.17 3.60
N ILE A 165 9.29 2.16 4.38
CA ILE A 165 8.42 2.85 5.34
C ILE A 165 7.31 3.60 4.59
N ILE A 166 7.67 4.39 3.57
CA ILE A 166 6.68 5.14 2.77
C ILE A 166 5.68 4.19 2.13
N GLN A 167 6.15 3.10 1.50
CA GLN A 167 5.28 2.08 0.91
C GLN A 167 4.29 1.54 1.95
N THR A 168 4.77 1.15 3.13
CA THR A 168 3.91 0.60 4.19
C THR A 168 2.89 1.63 4.71
N LEU A 169 3.30 2.90 4.88
CA LEU A 169 2.39 3.99 5.28
C LEU A 169 1.31 4.24 4.24
N VAL A 170 1.66 4.20 2.95
CA VAL A 170 0.71 4.34 1.85
C VAL A 170 -0.34 3.24 1.90
N PHE A 171 0.07 1.96 2.01
CA PHE A 171 -0.87 0.83 2.14
C PHE A 171 -1.83 0.99 3.32
N CYS A 172 -1.30 1.36 4.49
CA CYS A 172 -2.11 1.56 5.68
C CYS A 172 -3.07 2.76 5.54
N GLY A 173 -2.61 3.86 4.93
CA GLY A 173 -3.44 5.03 4.68
C GLY A 173 -4.62 4.72 3.76
N TYR A 174 -4.42 3.96 2.68
CA TYR A 174 -5.51 3.56 1.80
C TYR A 174 -6.48 2.59 2.47
N ALA A 175 -5.99 1.63 3.25
CA ALA A 175 -6.84 0.71 4.02
C ALA A 175 -7.70 1.45 5.07
N GLU A 176 -7.11 2.42 5.77
CA GLU A 176 -7.82 3.29 6.72
C GLU A 176 -8.85 4.16 5.99
N ASN A 177 -8.48 4.79 4.87
CA ASN A 177 -9.41 5.59 4.07
C ASN A 177 -10.62 4.78 3.62
N MET A 178 -10.46 3.52 3.24
CA MET A 178 -11.59 2.64 2.89
C MET A 178 -12.50 2.35 4.08
N THR A 179 -11.93 2.16 5.26
CA THR A 179 -12.67 2.03 6.51
C THR A 179 -13.48 3.30 6.80
N GLN A 180 -12.87 4.47 6.69
CA GLN A 180 -13.53 5.77 6.89
C GLN A 180 -14.62 6.06 5.84
N SER A 181 -14.36 5.78 4.57
CA SER A 181 -15.36 5.95 3.50
C SER A 181 -16.57 5.04 3.68
N SER A 182 -16.39 3.84 4.26
CA SER A 182 -17.53 2.93 4.52
C SER A 182 -18.57 3.52 5.49
N ILE A 183 -18.15 4.35 6.45
CA ILE A 183 -19.04 5.00 7.42
C ILE A 183 -19.51 6.39 7.00
N GLN A 184 -18.89 6.98 5.97
CA GLN A 184 -19.19 8.32 5.48
C GLN A 184 -20.66 8.50 5.08
N MET A 185 -21.28 7.47 4.52
CA MET A 185 -22.70 7.52 4.15
C MET A 185 -23.61 7.76 5.37
N GLY A 186 -23.28 7.16 6.52
CA GLY A 186 -24.01 7.39 7.77
C GLY A 186 -23.84 8.81 8.30
N TYR A 187 -22.64 9.36 8.12
CA TYR A 187 -22.31 10.72 8.53
C TYR A 187 -23.05 11.76 7.67
N SER A 188 -23.08 11.61 6.34
CA SER A 188 -23.88 12.46 5.44
C SER A 188 -25.37 12.35 5.78
N ALA A 189 -25.89 11.12 5.94
CA ALA A 189 -27.27 10.89 6.34
C ALA A 189 -27.64 11.68 7.60
N TYR A 190 -26.78 11.67 8.63
CA TYR A 190 -27.01 12.39 9.88
C TYR A 190 -26.96 13.93 9.72
N HIS A 191 -26.10 14.46 8.85
CA HIS A 191 -25.92 15.90 8.62
C HIS A 191 -26.89 16.49 7.59
N SER A 192 -27.64 15.64 6.89
CA SER A 192 -28.66 16.07 5.93
C SER A 192 -29.81 16.86 6.61
N GLN A 193 -30.64 17.55 5.82
CA GLN A 193 -31.78 18.35 6.31
C GLN A 193 -32.98 17.48 6.72
N TRP A 194 -32.75 16.42 7.49
CA TRP A 194 -33.75 15.40 7.80
C TRP A 194 -34.85 15.86 8.77
N ILE A 195 -34.64 16.96 9.47
CA ILE A 195 -35.59 17.52 10.46
C ILE A 195 -36.91 17.91 9.80
N GLU A 196 -36.87 18.41 8.57
CA GLU A 196 -38.05 18.91 7.84
C GLU A 196 -38.80 17.80 7.08
N LEU A 197 -38.26 16.58 7.06
CA LEU A 197 -38.83 15.46 6.31
C LEU A 197 -40.03 14.80 7.00
N ASN A 198 -40.82 14.08 6.20
CA ASN A 198 -41.91 13.23 6.66
C ASN A 198 -41.43 12.10 7.59
N LYS A 199 -42.33 11.62 8.46
CA LYS A 199 -42.03 10.56 9.45
C LYS A 199 -41.52 9.26 8.81
N GLU A 200 -42.07 8.87 7.66
CA GLU A 200 -41.62 7.66 6.94
C GLU A 200 -40.17 7.81 6.45
N THR A 201 -39.83 8.95 5.85
CA THR A 201 -38.47 9.25 5.37
C THR A 201 -37.46 9.31 6.51
N LYS A 202 -37.84 9.92 7.65
CA LYS A 202 -37.02 9.94 8.86
C LYS A 202 -36.70 8.53 9.37
N LEU A 203 -37.67 7.64 9.36
CA LEU A 203 -37.47 6.25 9.79
C LEU A 203 -36.55 5.48 8.84
N MET A 204 -36.69 5.70 7.52
CA MET A 204 -35.77 5.13 6.53
C MET A 204 -34.34 5.64 6.73
N LEU A 205 -34.17 6.94 6.96
CA LEU A 205 -32.85 7.53 7.20
C LEU A 205 -32.21 7.01 8.50
N LEU A 206 -33.00 6.83 9.55
CA LEU A 206 -32.52 6.21 10.79
C LEU A 206 -32.02 4.78 10.55
N LEU A 207 -32.73 3.98 9.75
CA LEU A 207 -32.28 2.64 9.37
C LEU A 207 -30.99 2.68 8.55
N ILE A 208 -30.82 3.67 7.67
CA ILE A 208 -29.58 3.89 6.92
C ILE A 208 -28.43 4.16 7.89
N ILE A 209 -28.59 5.12 8.80
CA ILE A 209 -27.59 5.48 9.81
C ILE A 209 -27.22 4.25 10.63
N MET A 210 -28.20 3.53 11.19
CA MET A 210 -27.98 2.31 11.96
C MET A 210 -27.28 1.19 11.17
N ARG A 211 -27.48 1.13 9.85
CA ARG A 211 -26.81 0.15 9.00
C ARG A 211 -25.35 0.52 8.76
N THR A 212 -25.09 1.80 8.52
CA THR A 212 -23.76 2.36 8.25
C THR A 212 -22.86 2.43 9.49
N THR A 213 -23.43 2.39 10.70
CA THR A 213 -22.63 2.32 11.94
C THR A 213 -21.94 0.97 12.12
N LYS A 214 -22.31 -0.06 11.36
CA LYS A 214 -21.56 -1.31 11.31
C LYS A 214 -20.25 -1.08 10.55
N GLN A 215 -19.21 -0.70 11.28
CA GLN A 215 -17.89 -0.43 10.74
C GLN A 215 -17.34 -1.63 9.98
N TYR A 216 -16.93 -1.38 8.73
CA TYR A 216 -16.01 -2.27 8.04
C TYR A 216 -14.61 -1.94 8.53
N ASN A 217 -13.97 -2.89 9.24
CA ASN A 217 -12.58 -2.72 9.67
C ASN A 217 -11.68 -3.57 8.77
N PHE A 218 -10.84 -2.91 7.97
CA PHE A 218 -9.85 -3.61 7.17
C PHE A 218 -8.84 -4.34 8.08
N THR A 219 -8.95 -5.66 8.12
CA THR A 219 -8.15 -6.52 9.00
C THR A 219 -7.43 -7.58 8.19
N VAL A 220 -6.10 -7.63 8.31
CA VAL A 220 -5.31 -8.69 7.67
C VAL A 220 -5.44 -9.95 8.53
N TYR A 221 -6.11 -10.98 7.98
CA TYR A 221 -6.41 -12.25 8.66
C TYR A 221 -7.04 -12.14 10.06
N GLY A 222 -7.69 -11.01 10.39
CA GLY A 222 -8.26 -10.77 11.73
C GLY A 222 -7.24 -10.55 12.86
N MET A 223 -5.93 -10.57 12.55
CA MET A 223 -4.86 -10.42 13.54
C MET A 223 -4.29 -8.99 13.56
N LEU A 224 -4.17 -8.38 12.38
CA LEU A 224 -3.58 -7.05 12.24
C LEU A 224 -4.63 -6.08 11.71
N SER A 225 -5.16 -5.24 12.59
CA SER A 225 -5.85 -4.02 12.16
C SER A 225 -4.77 -3.08 11.60
N LEU A 226 -4.78 -2.86 10.29
CA LEU A 226 -3.89 -1.90 9.65
C LEU A 226 -4.33 -0.51 10.08
N ASN A 227 -3.60 0.06 11.03
CA ASN A 227 -3.82 1.41 11.49
C ASN A 227 -2.50 2.17 11.36
N LEU A 228 -2.57 3.37 10.80
CA LEU A 228 -1.42 4.25 10.59
C LEU A 228 -0.62 4.49 11.88
N ASN A 229 -1.30 4.59 13.03
CA ASN A 229 -0.65 4.79 14.33
C ASN A 229 0.17 3.58 14.76
N ARG A 230 -0.29 2.35 14.48
CA ARG A 230 0.44 1.13 14.86
C ARG A 230 1.71 0.95 14.05
N VAL A 231 1.65 1.19 12.74
CA VAL A 231 2.84 1.14 11.88
C VAL A 231 3.82 2.24 12.25
N THR A 232 3.33 3.48 12.44
CA THR A 232 4.18 4.59 12.88
C THR A 232 4.86 4.30 14.22
N MET A 233 4.13 3.71 15.19
CA MET A 233 4.70 3.29 16.47
C MET A 233 5.79 2.24 16.31
N VAL A 234 5.58 1.20 15.51
CA VAL A 234 6.60 0.18 15.24
C VAL A 234 7.84 0.80 14.58
N CYS A 235 7.67 1.68 13.60
CA CYS A 235 8.78 2.38 12.96
C CYS A 235 9.57 3.24 13.96
N ILE A 236 8.88 4.02 14.80
CA ILE A 236 9.52 4.87 15.81
C ILE A 236 10.27 4.04 16.86
N LEU A 237 9.67 2.96 17.36
CA LEU A 237 10.30 2.10 18.36
C LEU A 237 11.58 1.46 17.83
N ASN A 238 11.54 0.88 16.62
CA ASN A 238 12.74 0.28 16.02
C ASN A 238 13.85 1.31 15.78
N PHE A 239 13.51 2.54 15.38
CA PHE A 239 14.49 3.61 15.24
C PHE A 239 15.05 4.08 16.58
N SER A 240 14.20 4.24 17.59
CA SER A 240 14.60 4.66 18.94
C SER A 240 15.53 3.63 19.58
N ASP A 241 15.16 2.35 19.56
CA ASP A 241 15.95 1.25 20.11
C ASP A 241 17.31 1.14 19.43
N TYR A 242 17.37 1.35 18.11
CA TYR A 242 18.62 1.36 17.34
C TYR A 242 19.56 2.49 17.79
N PHE A 243 19.04 3.69 18.06
CA PHE A 243 19.86 4.80 18.54
C PHE A 243 20.23 4.66 20.02
N GLU A 244 19.38 4.05 20.84
CA GLU A 244 19.58 3.91 22.29
C GLU A 244 20.58 2.80 22.66
N GLN A 245 20.70 1.75 21.85
CA GLN A 245 21.65 0.65 22.08
C GLN A 245 23.12 0.98 21.72
N ARG A 246 23.39 2.17 21.18
CA ARG A 246 24.76 2.60 20.83
C ARG A 246 25.49 3.20 22.04
N PRO A 247 26.60 2.61 22.52
CA PRO A 247 27.51 3.32 23.41
C PRO A 247 28.18 4.46 22.63
N VAL A 248 28.26 5.64 23.27
CA VAL A 248 28.92 6.86 22.77
C VAL A 248 30.40 6.61 22.48
#